data_AF-A0A410JRY3-F1
#
_entry.id   AF-A0A410JRY3-F1
#
_cell.length_a   1.000
_cell.length_b   1.000
_cell.length_c   1.000
_cell.angle_alpha   90.00
_cell.angle_beta   90.00
_cell.angle_gamma   90.00
#
_symmetry.space_group_name_H-M   'P 1'
#
loop_
_entity.id
_entity.type
_entity.pdbx_description
1 polymer ?
#
loop_
_entity_poly.entity_id
_entity_poly.type
_entity_poly.pdbx_seq_one_letter_code
_entity_poly.pdbx_strand_id
1 'polypeptide(L)'
;MAGGKIIRIVGGKNSIECDNWTVYTDEFNASAGGKSQFTADDGIYFGEPKEPPPAGKYFVKGWWTDENNNPIKEAKIGDAIRFHIQTKGIDDGEKINFAVYDWDNFKWLNDKLTLIEGDNKEKANIIIQNNTGFVEWTTGEGSLALIDEMFEGDEIELFVECSYKEETVNLPFMESDYLILSEKEEIITVLIELPHSTYTDKLNRKGLGGHTAIMIGDEYYDYGPQPNEGGNIYSEGRPWWDKSGATGNLVRQDMMDILNREFPNQQEINDYVNYYKKNKQSSFPVTNRYVLGIVGRVCLIDIHVKGSEKNKVEKWWKEKYQDLGNYSVWILFGEQCTTTVKKSIEESTDVFSTFDITSTTITPKGFLELLTTEGEHTYGSKKETTLTITSELRELPQDEINIFEADLNIRLNN
;
A
#
# COMPACT_ATOMS: atom_id res chain seq x y z
N MET A 1 25.11 -11.67 24.54
CA MET A 1 26.34 -11.80 23.73
C MET A 1 26.02 -11.14 22.40
N ALA A 2 26.78 -10.12 21.99
CA ALA A 2 26.39 -9.29 20.86
C ALA A 2 26.69 -10.01 19.52
N GLY A 3 25.68 -10.68 18.98
CA GLY A 3 25.56 -10.80 17.52
C GLY A 3 25.21 -9.42 17.01
N GLY A 4 26.20 -8.70 16.49
CA GLY A 4 26.03 -7.33 16.07
C GLY A 4 27.21 -6.88 15.23
N LYS A 5 26.95 -5.97 14.30
CA LYS A 5 27.97 -5.34 13.47
C LYS A 5 28.92 -4.53 14.37
N ILE A 6 30.08 -5.08 14.71
CA ILE A 6 31.12 -4.35 15.45
C ILE A 6 31.81 -3.37 14.50
N ILE A 7 31.34 -2.12 14.46
CA ILE A 7 32.06 -1.03 13.80
C ILE A 7 32.89 -0.29 14.84
N ARG A 8 34.22 -0.42 14.78
CA ARG A 8 35.16 0.41 15.57
C ARG A 8 35.89 1.39 14.67
N ILE A 9 35.50 2.65 14.73
CA ILE A 9 36.18 3.76 14.03
C ILE A 9 37.28 4.29 14.96
N VAL A 10 38.52 4.26 14.50
CA VAL A 10 39.70 4.62 15.30
C VAL A 10 40.57 5.56 14.48
N GLY A 11 40.86 6.75 15.01
CA GLY A 11 41.74 7.74 14.36
C GLY A 11 43.23 7.41 14.47
N GLY A 12 43.60 6.16 14.75
CA GLY A 12 44.95 5.72 15.08
C GLY A 12 45.06 4.20 15.23
N LYS A 13 46.03 3.71 16.03
CA LYS A 13 46.24 2.28 16.28
C LYS A 13 45.24 1.75 17.32
N ASN A 14 44.51 0.68 16.98
CA ASN A 14 43.76 -0.13 17.94
C ASN A 14 44.52 -1.42 18.21
N SER A 15 44.72 -1.78 19.48
CA SER A 15 45.35 -3.04 19.89
C SER A 15 44.46 -3.69 20.94
N ILE A 16 44.09 -4.94 20.70
CA ILE A 16 43.41 -5.80 21.67
C ILE A 16 44.38 -6.91 22.01
N GLU A 17 44.72 -7.05 23.28
CA GLU A 17 45.55 -8.13 23.81
C GLU A 17 44.64 -9.01 24.66
N CYS A 18 44.50 -10.28 24.28
CA CYS A 18 43.67 -11.25 24.96
C CYS A 18 44.21 -12.67 24.72
N ASP A 19 44.04 -13.56 25.68
CA ASP A 19 44.49 -14.95 25.58
C ASP A 19 43.75 -15.72 24.47
N ASN A 20 42.47 -15.41 24.24
CA ASN A 20 41.64 -15.98 23.17
C ASN A 20 40.60 -14.97 22.69
N TRP A 21 40.34 -14.92 21.38
CA TRP A 21 39.25 -14.16 20.76
C TRP A 21 38.43 -15.06 19.85
N THR A 22 37.17 -15.33 20.22
CA THR A 22 36.26 -16.22 19.49
C THR A 22 35.04 -15.44 19.03
N VAL A 23 34.69 -15.57 17.74
CA VAL A 23 33.51 -14.93 17.12
C VAL A 23 32.66 -16.00 16.45
N TYR A 24 31.35 -16.02 16.73
CA TYR A 24 30.36 -16.85 16.05
C TYR A 24 29.50 -15.92 15.19
N THR A 25 29.61 -16.04 13.87
CA THR A 25 28.91 -15.17 12.91
C THR A 25 28.81 -15.86 11.56
N ASP A 26 27.75 -15.58 10.80
CA ASP A 26 27.58 -16.09 9.43
C ASP A 26 28.51 -15.36 8.45
N GLU A 27 28.84 -14.10 8.74
CA GLU A 27 29.76 -13.27 7.95
C GLU A 27 30.68 -12.45 8.87
N PHE A 28 31.99 -12.43 8.60
CA PHE A 28 32.97 -11.63 9.35
C PHE A 28 33.71 -10.69 8.39
N ASN A 29 33.48 -9.38 8.54
CA ASN A 29 34.14 -8.35 7.73
C ASN A 29 34.97 -7.41 8.62
N ALA A 30 36.26 -7.27 8.34
CA ALA A 30 37.17 -6.35 9.01
C ALA A 30 37.94 -5.50 8.00
N SER A 31 37.60 -4.21 7.90
CA SER A 31 38.29 -3.27 7.02
C SER A 31 38.86 -2.09 7.80
N ALA A 32 40.11 -1.75 7.51
CA ALA A 32 40.63 -0.41 7.68
C ALA A 32 40.80 0.15 6.26
N GLY A 33 40.70 1.44 6.02
CA GLY A 33 40.99 2.05 4.69
C GLY A 33 42.46 1.93 4.24
N GLY A 34 43.14 0.84 4.60
CA GLY A 34 44.54 0.45 4.44
C GLY A 34 44.73 -1.04 4.79
N LYS A 35 45.90 -1.44 5.34
CA LYS A 35 46.15 -2.84 5.74
C LYS A 35 45.54 -3.16 7.11
N SER A 36 44.58 -4.08 7.17
CA SER A 36 44.24 -4.83 8.39
C SER A 36 45.30 -5.91 8.61
N GLN A 37 46.00 -5.88 9.75
CA GLN A 37 47.01 -6.89 10.09
C GLN A 37 46.61 -7.59 11.39
N PHE A 38 46.40 -8.90 11.28
CA PHE A 38 46.23 -9.80 12.41
C PHE A 38 47.56 -10.49 12.64
N THR A 39 48.02 -10.57 13.89
CA THR A 39 49.23 -11.30 14.29
C THR A 39 48.93 -12.08 15.55
N ALA A 40 49.34 -13.34 15.59
CA ALA A 40 49.28 -14.19 16.76
C ALA A 40 50.52 -15.07 16.76
N ASP A 41 51.18 -15.20 17.92
CA ASP A 41 52.43 -15.96 18.06
C ASP A 41 52.23 -17.45 17.73
N ASP A 42 51.03 -17.98 17.98
CA ASP A 42 50.65 -19.38 17.71
C ASP A 42 49.90 -19.57 16.37
N GLY A 43 49.82 -18.52 15.54
CA GLY A 43 49.12 -18.53 14.25
C GLY A 43 47.66 -18.08 14.34
N ILE A 44 47.07 -17.77 13.17
CA ILE A 44 45.67 -17.37 13.02
C ILE A 44 44.92 -18.56 12.43
N TYR A 45 43.98 -19.11 13.18
CA TYR A 45 43.17 -20.24 12.74
C TYR A 45 41.79 -19.76 12.32
N PHE A 46 41.53 -19.77 11.02
CA PHE A 46 40.18 -19.66 10.47
C PHE A 46 39.57 -21.07 10.48
N GLY A 47 38.72 -21.35 11.46
CA GLY A 47 37.96 -22.61 11.53
C GLY A 47 36.72 -22.57 10.64
N GLU A 48 36.10 -23.73 10.42
CA GLU A 48 34.73 -23.75 9.91
C GLU A 48 33.79 -23.07 10.91
N PRO A 49 32.77 -22.31 10.44
CA PRO A 49 31.75 -21.76 11.31
C PRO A 49 31.19 -22.87 12.20
N LYS A 50 31.35 -22.72 13.51
CA LYS A 50 30.68 -23.62 14.45
C LYS A 50 29.22 -23.21 14.48
N GLU A 51 28.34 -24.18 14.25
CA GLU A 51 26.90 -24.03 14.53
C GLU A 51 26.74 -23.39 15.92
N PRO A 52 25.82 -22.42 16.07
CA PRO A 52 25.58 -21.80 17.36
C PRO A 52 25.31 -22.89 18.41
N PRO A 53 25.82 -22.74 19.63
CA PRO A 53 25.53 -23.70 20.69
C PRO A 53 24.00 -23.84 20.82
N PRO A 54 23.50 -25.04 21.19
CA PRO A 54 22.07 -25.26 21.38
C PRO A 54 21.45 -24.15 22.22
N ALA A 55 20.30 -23.63 21.78
CA ALA A 55 19.57 -22.60 22.50
C ALA A 55 19.26 -23.01 23.96
N GLY A 56 19.18 -24.30 24.23
CA GLY A 56 19.25 -24.85 25.58
C GLY A 56 19.44 -26.37 25.62
N LYS A 57 18.99 -27.00 26.69
CA LYS A 57 19.18 -28.45 26.92
C LYS A 57 18.27 -29.27 25.99
N TYR A 58 17.02 -28.85 25.79
CA TYR A 58 16.07 -29.53 24.90
C TYR A 58 15.93 -28.87 23.52
N PHE A 59 16.33 -27.61 23.39
CA PHE A 59 16.13 -26.81 22.17
C PHE A 59 17.45 -26.59 21.43
N VAL A 60 17.49 -26.97 20.15
CA VAL A 60 18.67 -26.80 19.29
C VAL A 60 18.59 -25.45 18.57
N LYS A 61 17.55 -25.23 17.75
CA LYS A 61 17.31 -23.97 17.03
C LYS A 61 15.84 -23.83 16.61
N GLY A 62 15.44 -22.61 16.24
CA GLY A 62 14.17 -22.31 15.58
C GLY A 62 14.40 -21.42 14.36
N TRP A 63 13.51 -21.47 13.37
CA TRP A 63 13.60 -20.67 12.15
C TRP A 63 12.23 -20.50 11.48
N TRP A 64 12.14 -19.49 10.64
CA TRP A 64 10.93 -19.12 9.92
C TRP A 64 10.94 -19.63 8.48
N THR A 65 9.78 -20.07 7.98
CA THR A 65 9.58 -20.31 6.55
C THR A 65 8.23 -19.79 6.08
N ASP A 66 8.10 -19.62 4.76
CA ASP A 66 6.79 -19.49 4.11
C ASP A 66 6.01 -20.82 4.10
N GLU A 67 4.80 -20.81 3.52
CA GLU A 67 3.96 -22.00 3.31
C GLU A 67 4.62 -23.10 2.45
N ASN A 68 5.62 -22.72 1.64
CA ASN A 68 6.35 -23.61 0.74
C ASN A 68 7.64 -24.15 1.36
N ASN A 69 7.90 -23.87 2.65
CA ASN A 69 9.13 -24.19 3.39
C ASN A 69 10.40 -23.48 2.90
N ASN A 70 10.27 -22.35 2.20
CA ASN A 70 11.43 -21.51 1.92
C ASN A 70 11.77 -20.67 3.16
N PRO A 71 13.04 -20.60 3.59
CA PRO A 71 13.45 -19.74 4.69
C PRO A 71 13.11 -18.26 4.42
N ILE A 72 12.59 -17.58 5.43
CA ILE A 72 12.22 -16.16 5.34
C ILE A 72 12.78 -15.38 6.53
N LYS A 73 13.03 -14.09 6.32
CA LYS A 73 13.32 -13.09 7.37
C LYS A 73 12.26 -11.99 7.45
N GLU A 74 11.42 -11.91 6.44
CA GLU A 74 10.36 -10.91 6.30
C GLU A 74 9.07 -11.61 5.85
N ALA A 75 7.93 -11.14 6.33
CA ALA A 75 6.61 -11.56 5.89
C ALA A 75 5.66 -10.35 5.86
N LYS A 76 4.55 -10.49 5.12
CA LYS A 76 3.48 -9.49 5.09
C LYS A 76 2.25 -9.93 5.84
N ILE A 77 1.48 -8.98 6.36
CA ILE A 77 0.15 -9.25 6.91
C ILE A 77 -0.71 -9.95 5.84
N GLY A 78 -1.34 -11.06 6.22
CA GLY A 78 -2.12 -11.94 5.35
C GLY A 78 -1.35 -13.14 4.80
N ASP A 79 -0.02 -13.21 5.00
CA ASP A 79 0.79 -14.33 4.54
C ASP A 79 0.69 -15.52 5.52
N ALA A 80 0.76 -16.73 4.96
CA ALA A 80 0.88 -17.96 5.74
C ALA A 80 2.36 -18.22 6.07
N ILE A 81 2.66 -18.33 7.36
CA ILE A 81 4.02 -18.52 7.88
C ILE A 81 4.12 -19.76 8.75
N ARG A 82 5.31 -20.35 8.79
CA ARG A 82 5.65 -21.46 9.68
C ARG A 82 6.82 -21.08 10.57
N PHE A 83 6.68 -21.37 11.85
CA PHE A 83 7.80 -21.42 12.77
C PHE A 83 8.20 -22.87 13.00
N HIS A 84 9.43 -23.22 12.63
CA HIS A 84 10.00 -24.54 12.80
C HIS A 84 10.91 -24.58 14.01
N ILE A 85 10.98 -25.74 14.65
CA ILE A 85 11.87 -26.01 15.77
C ILE A 85 12.61 -27.31 15.57
N GLN A 86 13.89 -27.31 15.97
CA GLN A 86 14.70 -28.50 16.14
C GLN A 86 14.97 -28.70 17.64
N THR A 87 14.70 -29.91 18.13
CA THR A 87 14.82 -30.29 19.53
C THR A 87 15.85 -31.42 19.69
N LYS A 88 16.14 -31.79 20.94
CA LYS A 88 16.97 -32.96 21.27
C LYS A 88 16.49 -33.58 22.57
N GLY A 89 16.37 -34.90 22.59
CA GLY A 89 15.99 -35.63 23.80
C GLY A 89 14.53 -35.39 24.22
N ILE A 90 13.68 -35.09 23.24
CA ILE A 90 12.22 -35.07 23.37
C ILE A 90 11.70 -36.21 22.50
N ASP A 91 10.86 -37.09 23.06
CA ASP A 91 10.35 -38.25 22.33
C ASP A 91 9.27 -37.85 21.30
N ASP A 92 9.12 -38.67 20.27
CA ASP A 92 8.11 -38.44 19.23
C ASP A 92 6.69 -38.46 19.82
N GLY A 93 5.88 -37.49 19.41
CA GLY A 93 4.51 -37.30 19.86
C GLY A 93 4.38 -36.45 21.12
N GLU A 94 5.49 -36.12 21.79
CA GLU A 94 5.47 -35.13 22.87
C GLU A 94 5.18 -33.72 22.35
N LYS A 95 4.72 -32.86 23.26
CA LYS A 95 4.34 -31.48 22.99
C LYS A 95 5.27 -30.52 23.71
N ILE A 96 5.67 -29.47 23.00
CA ILE A 96 6.27 -28.27 23.61
C ILE A 96 5.20 -27.18 23.62
N ASN A 97 5.19 -26.33 24.66
CA ASN A 97 4.35 -25.15 24.64
C ASN A 97 5.08 -24.02 23.91
N PHE A 98 4.34 -23.14 23.26
CA PHE A 98 4.89 -21.95 22.62
C PHE A 98 3.98 -20.73 22.79
N ALA A 99 4.59 -19.55 22.70
CA ALA A 99 3.89 -18.26 22.56
C ALA A 99 4.69 -17.35 21.63
N VAL A 100 3.99 -16.59 20.80
CA VAL A 100 4.59 -15.64 19.86
C VAL A 100 4.52 -14.25 20.45
N TYR A 101 5.61 -13.50 20.32
CA TYR A 101 5.75 -12.17 20.86
C TYR A 101 6.33 -11.23 19.82
N ASP A 102 5.91 -9.98 19.91
CA ASP A 102 6.66 -8.86 19.36
C ASP A 102 7.87 -8.56 20.27
N TRP A 103 9.00 -8.25 19.66
CA TRP A 103 10.21 -7.89 20.38
C TRP A 103 10.28 -6.40 20.60
N ASP A 104 9.97 -6.00 21.83
CA ASP A 104 10.32 -4.66 22.29
C ASP A 104 11.75 -4.62 22.83
N ASN A 105 12.40 -3.45 22.68
CA ASN A 105 13.69 -3.14 23.28
C ASN A 105 13.73 -3.41 24.81
N PHE A 106 12.56 -3.51 25.47
CA PHE A 106 12.42 -3.93 26.86
C PHE A 106 11.51 -5.15 26.99
N LYS A 107 12.09 -6.27 27.43
CA LYS A 107 11.42 -7.58 27.56
C LYS A 107 10.06 -7.59 28.30
N TRP A 108 9.79 -6.64 29.20
CA TRP A 108 8.52 -6.57 29.93
C TRP A 108 7.42 -5.80 29.17
N LEU A 109 7.75 -5.24 28.02
CA LEU A 109 6.82 -4.58 27.11
C LEU A 109 6.34 -5.51 26.00
N ASN A 110 7.10 -6.57 25.69
CA ASN A 110 6.80 -7.53 24.62
C ASN A 110 5.33 -7.95 24.60
N ASP A 111 4.65 -7.54 23.54
CA ASP A 111 3.24 -7.86 23.36
C ASP A 111 3.05 -9.26 22.80
N LYS A 112 2.12 -10.00 23.42
CA LYS A 112 1.85 -11.40 23.06
C LYS A 112 0.88 -11.45 21.89
N LEU A 113 1.32 -12.06 20.78
CA LEU A 113 0.43 -12.41 19.68
C LEU A 113 -0.38 -13.67 20.05
N THR A 114 -1.70 -13.50 20.16
CA THR A 114 -2.62 -14.62 20.43
C THR A 114 -2.99 -15.31 19.13
N LEU A 115 -2.60 -16.58 18.98
CA LEU A 115 -2.97 -17.41 17.83
C LEU A 115 -4.21 -18.25 18.14
N ILE A 116 -5.28 -18.13 17.37
CA ILE A 116 -6.54 -18.84 17.59
C ILE A 116 -6.69 -20.00 16.60
N GLU A 117 -7.10 -21.17 17.09
CA GLU A 117 -7.40 -22.38 16.30
C GLU A 117 -8.83 -22.87 16.59
N GLY A 118 -9.59 -23.19 15.53
CA GLY A 118 -10.88 -23.86 15.61
C GLY A 118 -11.89 -23.20 16.57
N ASP A 119 -12.34 -23.94 17.59
CA ASP A 119 -13.34 -23.55 18.61
C ASP A 119 -12.87 -22.39 19.55
N ASN A 120 -12.23 -21.34 19.03
CA ASN A 120 -11.66 -20.23 19.79
C ASN A 120 -10.63 -20.66 20.85
N LYS A 121 -9.86 -21.72 20.59
CA LYS A 121 -8.78 -22.15 21.50
C LYS A 121 -7.46 -21.58 21.05
N GLU A 122 -6.69 -21.06 21.99
CA GLU A 122 -5.34 -20.60 21.70
C GLU A 122 -4.47 -21.78 21.26
N LYS A 123 -3.82 -21.62 20.12
CA LYS A 123 -2.81 -22.56 19.63
C LYS A 123 -1.58 -22.41 20.50
N ALA A 124 -1.37 -23.39 21.37
CA ALA A 124 -0.37 -23.30 22.44
C ALA A 124 0.72 -24.35 22.35
N ASN A 125 0.65 -25.32 21.42
CA ASN A 125 1.55 -26.47 21.39
C ASN A 125 2.10 -26.79 19.99
N ILE A 126 3.35 -27.23 19.94
CA ILE A 126 3.98 -27.86 18.77
C ILE A 126 4.23 -29.34 19.10
N ILE A 127 3.86 -30.23 18.18
CA ILE A 127 4.09 -31.68 18.32
C ILE A 127 5.44 -32.01 17.71
N ILE A 128 6.27 -32.75 18.45
CA ILE A 128 7.60 -33.16 18.00
C ILE A 128 7.53 -34.52 17.28
N GLN A 129 8.20 -34.60 16.13
CA GLN A 129 8.42 -35.79 15.32
C GLN A 129 9.83 -35.74 14.73
N ASN A 130 10.59 -36.83 14.89
CA ASN A 130 11.98 -36.94 14.45
C ASN A 130 12.86 -35.78 14.94
N ASN A 131 12.71 -35.38 16.21
CA ASN A 131 13.38 -34.21 16.82
C ASN A 131 13.06 -32.86 16.17
N THR A 132 11.96 -32.76 15.43
CA THR A 132 11.52 -31.50 14.79
C THR A 132 10.04 -31.27 14.98
N GLY A 133 9.58 -30.03 14.84
CA GLY A 133 8.16 -29.70 14.82
C GLY A 133 7.96 -28.33 14.20
N PHE A 134 6.72 -27.99 13.90
CA PHE A 134 6.39 -26.64 13.45
C PHE A 134 4.99 -26.24 13.88
N VAL A 135 4.76 -24.92 13.88
CA VAL A 135 3.44 -24.31 13.95
C VAL A 135 3.24 -23.45 12.71
N GLU A 136 2.08 -23.57 12.08
CA GLU A 136 1.65 -22.75 10.94
C GLU A 136 0.46 -21.88 11.35
N TRP A 137 0.43 -20.65 10.84
CA TRP A 137 -0.74 -19.76 10.88
C TRP A 137 -0.66 -18.71 9.77
N THR A 138 -1.78 -18.05 9.51
CA THR A 138 -1.87 -16.88 8.63
C THR A 138 -1.86 -15.62 9.48
N THR A 139 -0.97 -14.67 9.19
CA THR A 139 -0.95 -13.37 9.87
C THR A 139 -2.20 -12.57 9.52
N GLY A 140 -2.73 -11.78 10.46
CA GLY A 140 -4.03 -11.13 10.28
C GLY A 140 -4.30 -10.02 11.29
N GLU A 141 -5.56 -9.78 11.64
CA GLU A 141 -5.98 -8.66 12.51
C GLU A 141 -5.22 -8.61 13.84
N GLY A 142 -4.96 -9.76 14.46
CA GLY A 142 -4.18 -9.81 15.71
C GLY A 142 -2.74 -9.33 15.56
N SER A 143 -2.11 -9.58 14.40
CA SER A 143 -0.77 -9.07 14.10
C SER A 143 -0.81 -7.61 13.67
N LEU A 144 -1.86 -7.20 12.95
CA LEU A 144 -2.06 -5.80 12.55
C LEU A 144 -2.26 -4.89 13.77
N ALA A 145 -3.02 -5.35 14.77
CA ALA A 145 -3.23 -4.61 16.01
C ALA A 145 -1.91 -4.31 16.74
N LEU A 146 -0.95 -5.26 16.74
CA LEU A 146 0.37 -5.05 17.31
C LEU A 146 1.15 -3.95 16.56
N ILE A 147 1.10 -3.96 15.22
CA ILE A 147 1.71 -2.91 14.40
C ILE A 147 1.09 -1.53 14.71
N ASP A 148 -0.25 -1.46 14.84
CA ASP A 148 -0.98 -0.21 15.09
C ASP A 148 -0.80 0.36 16.51
N GLU A 149 -0.50 -0.49 17.51
CA GLU A 149 -0.30 -0.09 18.90
C GLU A 149 1.04 0.63 19.13
N MET A 150 1.97 0.55 18.17
CA MET A 150 3.30 1.14 18.29
C MET A 150 3.40 2.51 17.61
N PHE A 151 3.69 3.53 18.41
CA PHE A 151 4.20 4.83 17.92
C PHE A 151 5.63 4.74 17.35
N GLU A 152 6.18 3.53 17.19
CA GLU A 152 7.62 3.28 16.97
C GLU A 152 7.98 2.67 15.60
N GLY A 153 7.02 2.26 14.74
CA GLY A 153 7.40 1.63 13.48
C GLY A 153 6.29 1.29 12.48
N ASP A 154 6.70 0.80 11.32
CA ASP A 154 5.87 0.28 10.22
C ASP A 154 5.92 -1.26 10.11
N GLU A 155 6.61 -1.87 11.08
CA GLU A 155 6.96 -3.28 11.18
C GLU A 155 7.14 -3.67 12.65
N ILE A 156 7.02 -4.97 12.92
CA ILE A 156 7.25 -5.60 14.22
C ILE A 156 8.19 -6.79 14.06
N GLU A 157 8.92 -7.18 15.11
CA GLU A 157 9.86 -8.29 15.08
C GLU A 157 9.37 -9.49 15.91
N LEU A 158 8.92 -10.53 15.21
CA LEU A 158 8.37 -11.70 15.87
C LEU A 158 9.43 -12.70 16.30
N PHE A 159 9.31 -13.14 17.56
CA PHE A 159 10.02 -14.31 18.10
C PHE A 159 9.05 -15.25 18.82
N VAL A 160 9.53 -16.46 19.11
CA VAL A 160 8.74 -17.52 19.75
C VAL A 160 9.41 -17.94 21.05
N GLU A 161 8.71 -17.73 22.16
CA GLU A 161 9.08 -18.35 23.43
C GLU A 161 8.61 -19.81 23.42
N CYS A 162 9.54 -20.74 23.59
CA CYS A 162 9.27 -22.18 23.64
C CYS A 162 9.55 -22.70 25.05
N SER A 163 8.66 -23.53 25.58
CA SER A 163 8.84 -24.14 26.91
C SER A 163 8.55 -25.65 26.92
N TYR A 164 9.41 -26.38 27.63
CA TYR A 164 9.31 -27.82 27.83
C TYR A 164 9.93 -28.22 29.17
N LYS A 165 9.14 -28.91 30.02
CA LYS A 165 9.50 -29.21 31.41
C LYS A 165 9.82 -27.92 32.18
N GLU A 166 11.06 -27.77 32.68
CA GLU A 166 11.52 -26.60 33.44
C GLU A 166 12.33 -25.61 32.58
N GLU A 167 12.45 -25.87 31.28
CA GLU A 167 13.24 -25.05 30.36
C GLU A 167 12.34 -24.15 29.50
N THR A 168 12.69 -22.87 29.44
CA THR A 168 12.08 -21.87 28.55
C THR A 168 13.19 -21.15 27.79
N VAL A 169 13.03 -21.03 26.47
CA VAL A 169 13.98 -20.34 25.58
C VAL A 169 13.24 -19.47 24.58
N ASN A 170 13.87 -18.38 24.15
CA ASN A 170 13.39 -17.57 23.03
C ASN A 170 14.07 -18.04 21.75
N LEU A 171 13.29 -18.22 20.69
CA LEU A 171 13.77 -18.67 19.39
C LEU A 171 13.19 -17.80 18.25
N PRO A 172 13.96 -17.58 17.17
CA PRO A 172 15.36 -17.95 16.98
C PRO A 172 16.29 -17.35 18.03
N PHE A 173 17.47 -17.93 18.28
CA PHE A 173 18.32 -17.48 19.40
C PHE A 173 18.91 -16.08 19.15
N MET A 174 19.13 -15.74 17.89
CA MET A 174 19.67 -14.45 17.47
C MET A 174 18.52 -13.51 17.13
N GLU A 175 18.49 -12.33 17.75
CA GLU A 175 17.48 -11.29 17.47
C GLU A 175 17.49 -10.86 15.99
N SER A 176 18.64 -10.93 15.32
CA SER A 176 18.77 -10.69 13.87
C SER A 176 18.07 -11.72 12.96
N ASP A 177 17.52 -12.79 13.55
CA ASP A 177 16.75 -13.82 12.87
C ASP A 177 15.27 -13.80 13.29
N TYR A 178 14.84 -12.82 14.09
CA TYR A 178 13.42 -12.57 14.30
C TYR A 178 12.74 -12.23 12.99
N LEU A 179 11.47 -12.60 12.87
CA LEU A 179 10.72 -12.39 11.65
C LEU A 179 10.19 -10.96 11.64
N ILE A 180 10.65 -10.17 10.67
CA ILE A 180 10.09 -8.85 10.43
C ILE A 180 8.72 -9.03 9.79
N LEU A 181 7.67 -8.53 10.44
CA LEU A 181 6.30 -8.54 9.92
C LEU A 181 5.84 -7.12 9.67
N SER A 182 5.36 -6.86 8.46
CA SER A 182 4.93 -5.53 8.03
C SER A 182 3.67 -5.60 7.18
N GLU A 183 3.02 -4.46 6.97
CA GLU A 183 1.88 -4.38 6.08
C GLU A 183 2.28 -4.50 4.60
N LYS A 184 1.28 -4.83 3.75
CA LYS A 184 1.43 -4.75 2.29
C LYS A 184 1.40 -3.29 1.87
N GLU A 185 2.29 -2.94 0.96
CA GLU A 185 2.25 -1.66 0.27
C GLU A 185 1.14 -1.73 -0.79
N GLU A 186 0.20 -0.81 -0.71
CA GLU A 186 -0.93 -0.69 -1.61
C GLU A 186 -0.92 0.68 -2.30
N ILE A 187 -1.61 0.76 -3.43
CA ILE A 187 -1.72 2.01 -4.21
C ILE A 187 -3.18 2.41 -4.33
N ILE A 188 -3.47 3.65 -3.91
CA ILE A 188 -4.70 4.37 -4.28
C ILE A 188 -4.33 5.41 -5.32
N THR A 189 -5.20 5.65 -6.29
CA THR A 189 -4.95 6.63 -7.36
C THR A 189 -6.01 7.70 -7.34
N VAL A 190 -5.60 8.96 -7.15
CA VAL A 190 -6.50 10.11 -7.31
C VAL A 190 -6.50 10.53 -8.76
N LEU A 191 -7.70 10.64 -9.34
CA LEU A 191 -7.93 11.15 -10.69
C LEU A 191 -8.50 12.56 -10.57
N ILE A 192 -7.83 13.52 -11.21
CA ILE A 192 -8.26 14.93 -11.25
C ILE A 192 -8.39 15.37 -12.70
N GLU A 193 -9.62 15.62 -13.15
CA GLU A 193 -9.87 16.38 -14.37
C GLU A 193 -9.84 17.87 -14.05
N LEU A 194 -9.02 18.61 -14.79
CA LEU A 194 -8.98 20.06 -14.76
C LEU A 194 -9.86 20.67 -15.85
N PRO A 195 -10.39 21.88 -15.63
CA PRO A 195 -11.28 22.53 -16.58
C PRO A 195 -10.57 22.77 -17.92
N HIS A 196 -11.31 22.58 -19.02
CA HIS A 196 -10.84 22.75 -20.39
C HIS A 196 -10.28 24.16 -20.64
N SER A 197 -9.21 24.27 -21.43
CA SER A 197 -8.58 25.55 -21.74
C SER A 197 -9.49 26.54 -22.50
N THR A 198 -10.50 26.02 -23.20
CA THR A 198 -11.41 26.82 -24.06
C THR A 198 -12.74 27.22 -23.41
N TYR A 199 -13.15 26.65 -22.27
CA TYR A 199 -14.40 27.05 -21.60
C TYR A 199 -14.18 28.29 -20.72
N THR A 200 -14.64 29.45 -21.21
CA THR A 200 -14.47 30.76 -20.54
C THR A 200 -15.63 31.15 -19.61
N ASP A 201 -16.58 30.26 -19.35
CA ASP A 201 -17.72 30.57 -18.48
C ASP A 201 -17.25 30.81 -17.03
N LYS A 202 -18.13 31.40 -16.22
CA LYS A 202 -17.75 31.97 -14.92
C LYS A 202 -17.29 30.91 -13.91
N LEU A 203 -17.71 29.66 -14.05
CA LEU A 203 -17.32 28.55 -13.16
C LEU A 203 -15.95 27.98 -13.55
N ASN A 204 -15.70 27.74 -14.84
CA ASN A 204 -14.40 27.29 -15.33
C ASN A 204 -13.28 28.32 -15.07
N ARG A 205 -13.55 29.62 -15.25
CA ARG A 205 -12.58 30.68 -14.88
C ARG A 205 -12.25 30.74 -13.39
N LYS A 206 -13.13 30.22 -12.53
CA LYS A 206 -12.90 30.11 -11.09
C LYS A 206 -12.26 28.78 -10.70
N GLY A 207 -11.93 27.92 -11.66
CA GLY A 207 -11.37 26.59 -11.42
C GLY A 207 -12.38 25.58 -10.88
N LEU A 208 -13.68 25.90 -10.87
CA LEU A 208 -14.74 25.04 -10.30
C LEU A 208 -15.30 24.03 -11.31
N GLY A 209 -14.83 24.04 -12.56
CA GLY A 209 -15.11 22.95 -13.48
C GLY A 209 -14.01 21.90 -13.47
N GLY A 210 -14.31 20.74 -14.04
CA GLY A 210 -13.54 19.52 -13.82
C GLY A 210 -14.17 18.65 -12.72
N HIS A 211 -13.52 17.53 -12.42
CA HIS A 211 -14.03 16.55 -11.47
C HIS A 211 -12.89 15.77 -10.82
N THR A 212 -13.16 15.22 -9.65
CA THR A 212 -12.19 14.44 -8.87
C THR A 212 -12.81 13.09 -8.53
N ALA A 213 -12.04 12.03 -8.74
CA ALA A 213 -12.42 10.65 -8.43
C ALA A 213 -11.23 9.91 -7.81
N ILE A 214 -11.46 8.70 -7.32
CA ILE A 214 -10.42 7.85 -6.73
C ILE A 214 -10.57 6.40 -7.18
N MET A 215 -9.45 5.74 -7.38
CA MET A 215 -9.35 4.30 -7.65
C MET A 215 -8.69 3.62 -6.46
N ILE A 216 -9.32 2.56 -5.95
CA ILE A 216 -8.89 1.83 -4.75
C ILE A 216 -8.82 0.35 -5.11
N GLY A 217 -7.61 -0.19 -5.25
CA GLY A 217 -7.45 -1.50 -5.88
C GLY A 217 -8.06 -1.50 -7.29
N ASP A 218 -8.98 -2.43 -7.53
CA ASP A 218 -9.72 -2.55 -8.79
C ASP A 218 -11.01 -1.71 -8.83
N GLU A 219 -11.45 -1.14 -7.72
CA GLU A 219 -12.69 -0.37 -7.65
C GLU A 219 -12.47 1.10 -8.03
N TYR A 220 -13.50 1.71 -8.57
CA TYR A 220 -13.53 3.12 -8.93
C TYR A 220 -14.67 3.83 -8.20
N TYR A 221 -14.37 5.02 -7.66
CA TYR A 221 -15.31 5.79 -6.87
C TYR A 221 -15.30 7.25 -7.25
N ASP A 222 -16.50 7.85 -7.30
CA ASP A 222 -16.65 9.27 -7.58
C ASP A 222 -17.94 9.84 -6.98
N TYR A 223 -18.03 11.18 -6.94
CA TYR A 223 -19.16 11.88 -6.33
C TYR A 223 -19.49 13.17 -7.05
N GLY A 224 -20.72 13.34 -7.50
CA GLY A 224 -21.15 14.51 -8.27
C GLY A 224 -22.64 14.84 -8.17
N PRO A 225 -23.09 15.86 -8.90
CA PRO A 225 -24.47 16.29 -8.92
C PRO A 225 -25.36 15.40 -9.77
N GLN A 226 -26.67 15.55 -9.58
CA GLN A 226 -27.70 15.01 -10.43
C GLN A 226 -27.88 15.88 -11.70
N PRO A 227 -27.79 15.32 -12.91
CA PRO A 227 -28.03 16.01 -14.15
C PRO A 227 -29.53 16.31 -14.27
N ASN A 228 -29.82 17.49 -14.82
CA ASN A 228 -31.14 17.97 -15.20
C ASN A 228 -32.05 18.53 -14.08
N GLU A 229 -31.60 18.61 -12.81
CA GLU A 229 -32.35 19.26 -11.73
C GLU A 229 -31.83 20.67 -11.37
N GLY A 230 -31.89 21.60 -12.33
CA GLY A 230 -31.73 23.04 -12.01
C GLY A 230 -30.29 23.59 -11.98
N GLY A 231 -29.32 22.84 -12.51
CA GLY A 231 -27.94 23.27 -12.71
C GLY A 231 -26.99 22.71 -11.66
N ASN A 232 -25.74 22.50 -12.06
CA ASN A 232 -24.65 21.79 -11.36
C ASN A 232 -24.21 22.40 -10.00
N ILE A 233 -25.09 23.06 -9.27
CA ILE A 233 -24.82 23.93 -8.13
C ILE A 233 -25.35 23.34 -6.82
N TYR A 234 -26.48 22.63 -6.84
CA TYR A 234 -27.08 21.95 -5.68
C TYR A 234 -28.01 20.82 -6.14
N SER A 235 -27.84 19.61 -5.62
CA SER A 235 -28.70 18.44 -5.91
C SER A 235 -28.52 17.33 -4.87
N GLU A 236 -29.31 16.26 -4.96
CA GLU A 236 -28.90 14.97 -4.37
C GLU A 236 -27.56 14.54 -4.97
N GLY A 237 -26.70 13.99 -4.11
CA GLY A 237 -25.40 13.47 -4.51
C GLY A 237 -25.52 12.10 -5.16
N ARG A 238 -24.68 11.84 -6.15
CA ARG A 238 -24.65 10.55 -6.85
C ARG A 238 -23.26 10.26 -7.40
N PRO A 239 -22.93 9.01 -7.76
CA PRO A 239 -21.75 8.74 -8.56
C PRO A 239 -21.96 9.37 -9.95
N TRP A 240 -20.99 10.15 -10.43
CA TRP A 240 -21.12 10.93 -11.66
C TRP A 240 -20.69 10.08 -12.85
N TRP A 241 -19.44 9.65 -12.87
CA TRP A 241 -18.86 8.80 -13.90
C TRP A 241 -19.09 7.32 -13.62
N ASP A 242 -19.11 6.93 -12.34
CA ASP A 242 -19.26 5.55 -11.88
C ASP A 242 -20.68 4.97 -12.08
N LYS A 243 -21.64 5.78 -12.57
CA LYS A 243 -23.01 5.33 -12.91
C LYS A 243 -23.53 5.84 -14.25
N SER A 244 -22.76 5.61 -15.31
CA SER A 244 -23.19 5.92 -16.68
C SER A 244 -23.85 4.76 -17.44
N GLY A 245 -23.97 3.55 -16.87
CA GLY A 245 -24.45 2.38 -17.61
C GLY A 245 -25.34 1.40 -16.83
N ALA A 246 -26.17 0.66 -17.56
CA ALA A 246 -27.04 -0.42 -17.09
C ALA A 246 -26.30 -1.67 -16.57
N THR A 247 -25.00 -1.57 -16.28
CA THR A 247 -24.05 -2.69 -16.12
C THR A 247 -23.33 -2.74 -14.76
N GLY A 248 -23.58 -1.80 -13.85
CA GLY A 248 -22.92 -1.74 -12.53
C GLY A 248 -21.90 -0.61 -12.42
N ASN A 249 -21.21 -0.53 -11.28
CA ASN A 249 -20.13 0.44 -11.03
C ASN A 249 -18.95 0.16 -11.98
N LEU A 250 -18.24 1.21 -12.39
CA LEU A 250 -17.00 1.08 -13.15
C LEU A 250 -15.92 0.43 -12.27
N VAL A 251 -15.03 -0.32 -12.90
CA VAL A 251 -13.75 -0.71 -12.28
C VAL A 251 -12.62 0.16 -12.81
N ARG A 252 -11.47 0.11 -12.13
CA ARG A 252 -10.23 0.79 -12.52
C ARG A 252 -9.93 0.58 -14.01
N GLN A 253 -10.03 -0.66 -14.49
CA GLN A 253 -9.75 -0.99 -15.88
C GLN A 253 -10.70 -0.28 -16.85
N ASP A 254 -12.00 -0.24 -16.56
CA ASP A 254 -12.98 0.46 -17.41
C ASP A 254 -12.64 1.94 -17.51
N MET A 255 -12.34 2.58 -16.38
CA MET A 255 -11.97 3.99 -16.36
C MET A 255 -10.67 4.24 -17.11
N MET A 256 -9.66 3.38 -16.95
CA MET A 256 -8.40 3.49 -17.70
C MET A 256 -8.59 3.29 -19.20
N ASP A 257 -9.54 2.46 -19.63
CA ASP A 257 -9.90 2.25 -21.04
C ASP A 257 -10.75 3.39 -21.63
N ILE A 258 -11.46 4.15 -20.77
CA ILE A 258 -12.21 5.37 -21.15
C ILE A 258 -11.29 6.59 -21.21
N LEU A 259 -10.47 6.78 -20.18
CA LEU A 259 -9.15 7.42 -20.32
C LEU A 259 -8.36 6.65 -21.42
N ASN A 260 -7.15 6.92 -21.84
CA ASN A 260 -6.54 6.31 -23.06
C ASN A 260 -7.32 6.35 -24.43
N ARG A 261 -8.67 6.44 -24.52
CA ARG A 261 -9.45 6.46 -25.75
C ARG A 261 -9.68 7.89 -26.21
N GLU A 262 -8.82 8.34 -27.12
CA GLU A 262 -8.84 9.71 -27.64
C GLU A 262 -9.84 9.92 -28.78
N PHE A 263 -9.98 8.95 -29.70
CA PHE A 263 -10.85 9.04 -30.87
C PHE A 263 -11.76 7.81 -31.02
N PRO A 264 -12.95 7.95 -31.63
CA PRO A 264 -13.83 6.82 -31.87
C PRO A 264 -13.21 5.91 -32.94
N ASN A 265 -13.43 4.61 -32.81
CA ASN A 265 -12.93 3.63 -33.76
C ASN A 265 -13.75 3.66 -35.07
N GLN A 266 -13.25 2.99 -36.11
CA GLN A 266 -13.88 3.02 -37.44
C GLN A 266 -15.32 2.44 -37.44
N GLN A 267 -15.63 1.49 -36.55
CA GLN A 267 -16.97 0.94 -36.41
C GLN A 267 -17.94 1.99 -35.83
N GLU A 268 -17.54 2.67 -34.75
CA GLU A 268 -18.30 3.75 -34.13
C GLU A 268 -18.55 4.91 -35.13
N ILE A 269 -17.55 5.26 -35.92
CA ILE A 269 -17.68 6.23 -37.01
C ILE A 269 -18.70 5.76 -38.06
N ASN A 270 -18.64 4.49 -38.48
CA ASN A 270 -19.56 3.94 -39.48
C ASN A 270 -21.01 3.90 -38.99
N ASP A 271 -21.22 3.49 -37.74
CA ASP A 271 -22.55 3.43 -37.12
C ASP A 271 -23.15 4.83 -37.01
N TYR A 272 -22.33 5.82 -36.66
CA TYR A 272 -22.73 7.22 -36.69
C TYR A 272 -23.12 7.70 -38.09
N VAL A 273 -22.30 7.44 -39.11
CA VAL A 273 -22.61 7.83 -40.51
C VAL A 273 -23.95 7.22 -40.94
N ASN A 274 -24.19 5.96 -40.61
CA ASN A 274 -25.45 5.28 -40.91
C ASN A 274 -26.64 5.93 -40.19
N TYR A 275 -26.49 6.26 -38.91
CA TYR A 275 -27.52 6.96 -38.13
C TYR A 275 -27.83 8.35 -38.71
N TYR A 276 -26.80 9.12 -39.05
CA TYR A 276 -26.96 10.44 -39.68
C TYR A 276 -27.69 10.33 -41.02
N LYS A 277 -27.29 9.39 -41.89
CA LYS A 277 -27.93 9.17 -43.19
C LYS A 277 -29.43 8.89 -43.04
N LYS A 278 -29.81 8.15 -41.98
CA LYS A 278 -31.20 7.79 -41.66
C LYS A 278 -32.00 8.95 -41.05
N ASN A 279 -31.43 9.67 -40.08
CA ASN A 279 -32.18 10.61 -39.23
C ASN A 279 -31.87 12.10 -39.50
N LYS A 280 -30.88 12.40 -40.36
CA LYS A 280 -30.41 13.76 -40.70
C LYS A 280 -30.07 14.63 -39.50
N GLN A 281 -29.56 14.02 -38.43
CA GLN A 281 -29.17 14.69 -37.19
C GLN A 281 -27.65 14.55 -36.98
N SER A 282 -26.92 15.66 -36.98
CA SER A 282 -25.46 15.70 -36.78
C SER A 282 -25.10 15.91 -35.31
N SER A 283 -24.30 15.00 -34.76
CA SER A 283 -23.60 15.16 -33.49
C SER A 283 -22.26 14.43 -33.59
N PHE A 284 -21.18 14.97 -33.05
CA PHE A 284 -19.87 14.31 -33.07
C PHE A 284 -19.98 12.81 -32.66
N PRO A 285 -19.32 11.86 -33.36
CA PRO A 285 -19.34 10.46 -32.97
C PRO A 285 -18.77 10.34 -31.56
N VAL A 286 -19.58 9.81 -30.67
CA VAL A 286 -19.34 9.96 -29.23
C VAL A 286 -18.20 9.03 -28.84
N THR A 287 -17.07 9.58 -28.38
CA THR A 287 -16.10 8.79 -27.63
C THR A 287 -16.63 8.60 -26.23
N ASN A 288 -16.25 7.51 -25.56
CA ASN A 288 -16.68 7.29 -24.18
C ASN A 288 -16.26 8.44 -23.25
N ARG A 289 -15.12 9.10 -23.51
CA ARG A 289 -14.73 10.33 -22.80
C ARG A 289 -15.77 11.44 -22.98
N TYR A 290 -16.17 11.72 -24.23
CA TYR A 290 -17.19 12.73 -24.52
C TYR A 290 -18.57 12.36 -23.98
N VAL A 291 -18.95 11.07 -23.99
CA VAL A 291 -20.19 10.58 -23.36
C VAL A 291 -20.20 10.94 -21.87
N LEU A 292 -19.07 10.78 -21.20
CA LEU A 292 -18.89 11.10 -19.78
C LEU A 292 -18.63 12.58 -19.50
N GLY A 293 -18.52 13.41 -20.54
CA GLY A 293 -18.18 14.82 -20.41
C GLY A 293 -16.71 15.07 -20.00
N ILE A 294 -15.84 14.06 -20.12
CA ILE A 294 -14.41 14.17 -19.85
C ILE A 294 -13.74 14.74 -21.09
N VAL A 295 -13.26 15.97 -21.01
CA VAL A 295 -12.69 16.68 -22.16
C VAL A 295 -11.42 17.45 -21.80
N GLY A 296 -11.20 17.74 -20.53
CA GLY A 296 -10.05 18.50 -20.07
C GLY A 296 -8.79 17.66 -19.89
N ARG A 297 -7.76 18.30 -19.32
CA ARG A 297 -6.54 17.64 -18.87
C ARG A 297 -6.87 16.76 -17.66
N VAL A 298 -6.51 15.48 -17.71
CA VAL A 298 -6.67 14.54 -16.59
C VAL A 298 -5.30 14.21 -16.00
N CYS A 299 -5.15 14.42 -14.70
CA CYS A 299 -3.96 14.06 -13.94
C CYS A 299 -4.28 12.86 -13.04
N LEU A 300 -3.40 11.85 -13.04
CA LEU A 300 -3.43 10.75 -12.09
C LEU A 300 -2.28 10.92 -11.09
N ILE A 301 -2.56 10.69 -9.82
CA ILE A 301 -1.59 10.70 -8.72
C ILE A 301 -1.72 9.39 -7.98
N ASP A 302 -0.69 8.56 -8.05
CA ASP A 302 -0.60 7.35 -7.23
C ASP A 302 -0.05 7.68 -5.86
N ILE A 303 -0.74 7.21 -4.82
CA ILE A 303 -0.38 7.37 -3.42
C ILE A 303 -0.09 5.97 -2.88
N HIS A 304 1.07 5.82 -2.25
CA HIS A 304 1.53 4.55 -1.71
C HIS A 304 1.18 4.55 -0.22
N VAL A 305 0.36 3.60 0.19
CA VAL A 305 -0.28 3.56 1.51
C VAL A 305 -0.16 2.16 2.13
N LYS A 306 -0.41 2.08 3.44
CA LYS A 306 -0.58 0.80 4.15
C LYS A 306 -1.83 0.07 3.65
N GLY A 307 -1.84 -1.25 3.77
CA GLY A 307 -3.03 -2.06 3.49
C GLY A 307 -4.23 -1.66 4.37
N SER A 308 -3.97 -1.39 5.65
CA SER A 308 -4.95 -0.90 6.62
C SER A 308 -5.55 0.46 6.22
N GLU A 309 -4.72 1.39 5.77
CA GLU A 309 -5.13 2.71 5.24
C GLU A 309 -6.02 2.57 4.01
N LYS A 310 -5.59 1.78 3.01
CA LYS A 310 -6.41 1.49 1.82
C LYS A 310 -7.78 0.92 2.20
N ASN A 311 -7.83 -0.04 3.14
CA ASN A 311 -9.07 -0.64 3.60
C ASN A 311 -9.99 0.38 4.29
N LYS A 312 -9.42 1.34 5.05
CA LYS A 312 -10.18 2.45 5.65
C LYS A 312 -10.78 3.36 4.57
N VAL A 313 -10.00 3.74 3.54
CA VAL A 313 -10.50 4.54 2.40
C VAL A 313 -11.61 3.79 1.66
N GLU A 314 -11.43 2.50 1.37
CA GLU A 314 -12.43 1.67 0.69
C GLU A 314 -13.74 1.58 1.49
N LYS A 315 -13.62 1.31 2.80
CA LYS A 315 -14.78 1.29 3.72
C LYS A 315 -15.50 2.63 3.74
N TRP A 316 -14.75 3.73 3.82
CA TRP A 316 -15.31 5.08 3.79
C TRP A 316 -16.17 5.31 2.55
N TRP A 317 -15.69 4.90 1.36
CA TRP A 317 -16.45 5.04 0.12
C TRP A 317 -17.65 4.12 0.04
N LYS A 318 -17.54 2.88 0.53
CA LYS A 318 -18.68 1.94 0.61
C LYS A 318 -19.78 2.47 1.53
N GLU A 319 -19.42 3.09 2.64
CA GLU A 319 -20.37 3.76 3.55
C GLU A 319 -20.94 5.03 2.89
N LYS A 320 -20.11 5.85 2.26
CA LYS A 320 -20.54 7.06 1.53
C LYS A 320 -21.54 6.72 0.42
N TYR A 321 -21.37 5.60 -0.28
CA TYR A 321 -22.30 5.16 -1.33
C TYR A 321 -23.64 4.64 -0.81
N GLN A 322 -23.75 4.31 0.49
CA GLN A 322 -25.02 3.99 1.12
C GLN A 322 -25.84 5.25 1.44
N ASP A 323 -25.17 6.38 1.69
CA ASP A 323 -25.80 7.70 1.87
C ASP A 323 -24.94 8.82 1.26
N LEU A 324 -25.27 9.18 0.03
CA LEU A 324 -24.53 10.15 -0.76
C LEU A 324 -24.81 11.60 -0.34
N GLY A 325 -25.86 11.85 0.44
CA GLY A 325 -26.25 13.18 0.91
C GLY A 325 -26.51 14.16 -0.24
N ASN A 326 -26.21 15.45 -0.01
CA ASN A 326 -26.41 16.51 -0.99
C ASN A 326 -25.09 16.98 -1.60
N TYR A 327 -25.06 17.06 -2.93
CA TYR A 327 -23.99 17.71 -3.67
C TYR A 327 -24.24 19.22 -3.71
N SER A 328 -23.20 20.02 -3.50
CA SER A 328 -23.28 21.47 -3.60
C SER A 328 -21.95 22.10 -3.94
N VAL A 329 -21.94 23.05 -4.88
CA VAL A 329 -20.76 23.89 -5.12
C VAL A 329 -20.53 24.92 -4.00
N TRP A 330 -21.47 25.05 -3.07
CA TRP A 330 -21.38 25.87 -1.87
C TRP A 330 -21.25 24.96 -0.64
N ILE A 331 -20.09 25.00 0.02
CA ILE A 331 -19.75 24.10 1.15
C ILE A 331 -20.80 24.10 2.27
N LEU A 332 -21.42 25.25 2.55
CA LEU A 332 -22.43 25.37 3.61
C LEU A 332 -23.70 24.52 3.35
N PHE A 333 -23.90 24.07 2.11
CA PHE A 333 -25.12 23.40 1.68
C PHE A 333 -24.88 21.98 1.16
N GLY A 334 -23.65 21.48 1.14
CA GLY A 334 -23.34 20.12 0.67
C GLY A 334 -21.87 19.91 0.36
N GLU A 335 -21.57 18.76 -0.21
CA GLU A 335 -20.20 18.35 -0.55
C GLU A 335 -19.94 18.43 -2.06
N GLN A 336 -18.66 18.43 -2.43
CA GLN A 336 -18.18 18.42 -3.81
C GLN A 336 -17.30 17.19 -4.05
N CYS A 337 -17.12 16.81 -5.33
CA CYS A 337 -16.22 15.73 -5.74
C CYS A 337 -14.84 15.81 -5.06
N THR A 338 -14.23 16.99 -5.13
CA THR A 338 -12.92 17.28 -4.55
C THR A 338 -12.90 17.13 -3.02
N THR A 339 -13.88 17.72 -2.32
CA THR A 339 -13.93 17.63 -0.85
C THR A 339 -14.22 16.23 -0.37
N THR A 340 -15.02 15.45 -1.11
CA THR A 340 -15.34 14.06 -0.78
C THR A 340 -14.11 13.16 -0.91
N VAL A 341 -13.36 13.28 -2.01
CA VAL A 341 -12.09 12.54 -2.18
C VAL A 341 -11.07 12.97 -1.12
N LYS A 342 -10.91 14.28 -0.90
CA LYS A 342 -10.02 14.81 0.14
C LYS A 342 -10.35 14.23 1.52
N LYS A 343 -11.62 14.31 1.96
CA LYS A 343 -12.06 13.74 3.25
C LYS A 343 -11.81 12.24 3.34
N SER A 344 -12.07 11.49 2.28
CA SER A 344 -11.84 10.04 2.28
C SER A 344 -10.37 9.67 2.55
N ILE A 345 -9.45 10.50 2.07
CA ILE A 345 -8.01 10.35 2.28
C ILE A 345 -7.63 10.85 3.69
N GLU A 346 -8.07 12.05 4.07
CA GLU A 346 -7.77 12.67 5.37
C GLU A 346 -8.27 11.87 6.58
N GLU A 347 -9.46 11.28 6.48
CA GLU A 347 -10.06 10.52 7.58
C GLU A 347 -9.49 9.09 7.69
N SER A 348 -8.76 8.63 6.67
CA SER A 348 -8.35 7.23 6.54
C SER A 348 -6.83 7.01 6.50
N THR A 349 -6.05 8.07 6.26
CA THR A 349 -4.62 8.00 5.96
C THR A 349 -3.87 9.21 6.54
N ASP A 350 -2.55 9.09 6.66
CA ASP A 350 -1.67 10.19 7.08
C ASP A 350 -1.09 11.00 5.89
N VAL A 351 -1.72 10.94 4.71
CA VAL A 351 -1.24 11.61 3.48
C VAL A 351 -1.11 13.13 3.65
N PHE A 352 -1.97 13.72 4.48
CA PHE A 352 -1.94 15.14 4.81
C PHE A 352 -1.59 15.34 6.28
N SER A 353 -0.67 16.26 6.58
CA SER A 353 -0.37 16.59 7.96
C SER A 353 -1.60 17.18 8.68
N THR A 354 -1.82 16.79 9.94
CA THR A 354 -3.00 17.12 10.77
C THR A 354 -3.22 18.62 11.05
N PHE A 355 -2.39 19.50 10.49
CA PHE A 355 -2.43 20.95 10.74
C PHE A 355 -3.01 21.81 9.61
N ASP A 356 -3.42 21.23 8.47
CA ASP A 356 -3.89 22.06 7.35
C ASP A 356 -5.42 22.25 7.31
N ILE A 357 -5.88 23.29 8.03
CA ILE A 357 -7.27 23.76 8.06
C ILE A 357 -7.53 24.76 6.92
N THR A 358 -6.84 24.67 5.77
CA THR A 358 -7.14 25.59 4.67
C THR A 358 -8.43 25.21 3.95
N SER A 359 -9.40 26.12 4.09
CA SER A 359 -10.73 26.16 3.47
C SER A 359 -10.73 26.39 1.94
N THR A 360 -9.60 26.13 1.25
CA THR A 360 -9.37 26.50 -0.15
C THR A 360 -9.37 25.33 -1.14
N THR A 361 -9.42 24.07 -0.69
CA THR A 361 -9.38 22.89 -1.56
C THR A 361 -10.75 22.55 -2.19
N ILE A 362 -11.34 23.54 -2.85
CA ILE A 362 -12.69 23.49 -3.45
C ILE A 362 -12.62 23.18 -4.95
N THR A 363 -11.47 23.48 -5.57
CA THR A 363 -11.28 23.34 -7.02
C THR A 363 -10.42 22.13 -7.33
N PRO A 364 -10.67 21.39 -8.42
CA PRO A 364 -9.76 20.34 -8.91
C PRO A 364 -8.31 20.83 -9.03
N LYS A 365 -8.11 22.07 -9.50
CA LYS A 365 -6.77 22.68 -9.59
C LYS A 365 -6.12 22.87 -8.21
N GLY A 366 -6.86 23.42 -7.25
CA GLY A 366 -6.36 23.62 -5.89
C GLY A 366 -6.08 22.30 -5.16
N PHE A 367 -6.84 21.25 -5.47
CA PHE A 367 -6.57 19.92 -4.91
C PHE A 367 -5.36 19.24 -5.53
N LEU A 368 -5.17 19.40 -6.84
CA LEU A 368 -3.94 18.98 -7.49
C LEU A 368 -2.73 19.68 -6.87
N GLU A 369 -2.82 21.00 -6.66
CA GLU A 369 -1.76 21.77 -5.99
C GLU A 369 -1.50 21.21 -4.60
N LEU A 370 -2.54 21.08 -3.75
CA LEU A 370 -2.43 20.52 -2.40
C LEU A 370 -1.73 19.16 -2.39
N LEU A 371 -2.18 18.20 -3.21
CA LEU A 371 -1.57 16.87 -3.27
C LEU A 371 -0.10 16.95 -3.66
N THR A 372 0.25 17.79 -4.63
CA THR A 372 1.63 17.88 -5.15
C THR A 372 2.57 18.78 -4.34
N THR A 373 2.05 19.54 -3.38
CA THR A 373 2.86 20.42 -2.52
C THR A 373 2.95 19.94 -1.08
N GLU A 374 1.89 19.31 -0.58
CA GLU A 374 1.73 18.95 0.84
C GLU A 374 1.39 17.48 1.05
N GLY A 375 0.86 16.80 0.04
CA GLY A 375 0.58 15.38 0.12
C GLY A 375 1.87 14.57 0.08
N GLU A 376 1.96 13.55 0.93
CA GLU A 376 3.09 12.61 0.95
C GLU A 376 2.59 11.16 0.85
N HIS A 377 3.45 10.28 0.34
CA HIS A 377 3.23 8.84 0.47
C HIS A 377 3.37 8.44 1.94
N THR A 378 2.47 7.59 2.44
CA THR A 378 2.47 7.17 3.85
C THR A 378 3.24 5.86 4.09
N TYR A 379 3.55 5.13 3.02
CA TYR A 379 4.16 3.81 3.14
C TYR A 379 5.12 3.41 2.02
N GLY A 380 5.90 2.37 2.30
CA GLY A 380 6.82 1.73 1.35
C GLY A 380 8.05 2.56 1.03
N SER A 381 8.70 2.24 -0.08
CA SER A 381 9.97 2.88 -0.50
C SER A 381 9.86 4.38 -0.78
N LYS A 382 8.64 4.90 -0.91
CA LYS A 382 8.35 6.32 -1.16
C LYS A 382 7.84 7.07 0.07
N LYS A 383 7.72 6.42 1.22
CA LYS A 383 7.22 7.06 2.46
C LYS A 383 7.87 8.42 2.71
N GLU A 384 7.08 9.40 3.13
CA GLU A 384 7.50 10.79 3.42
C GLU A 384 8.07 11.55 2.21
N THR A 385 7.88 11.03 0.99
CA THR A 385 8.17 11.80 -0.24
C THR A 385 6.90 12.45 -0.78
N THR A 386 7.05 13.67 -1.27
CA THR A 386 5.93 14.45 -1.84
C THR A 386 5.33 13.76 -3.05
N LEU A 387 3.99 13.77 -3.14
CA LEU A 387 3.27 13.17 -4.26
C LEU A 387 3.57 13.90 -5.57
N THR A 388 3.56 13.13 -6.66
CA THR A 388 3.77 13.67 -8.02
C THR A 388 2.71 13.14 -8.98
N ILE A 389 2.50 13.86 -10.08
CA ILE A 389 1.63 13.40 -11.16
C ILE A 389 2.30 12.18 -11.81
N THR A 390 1.68 11.01 -11.67
CA THR A 390 2.20 9.76 -12.23
C THR A 390 1.81 9.55 -13.68
N SER A 391 0.66 10.11 -14.09
CA SER A 391 0.23 10.15 -15.47
C SER A 391 -0.54 11.42 -15.78
N GLU A 392 -0.30 11.98 -16.96
CA GLU A 392 -1.06 13.12 -17.49
C GLU A 392 -1.63 12.75 -18.86
N LEU A 393 -2.95 12.85 -18.97
CA LEU A 393 -3.69 12.68 -20.21
C LEU A 393 -4.11 14.07 -20.66
N ARG A 394 -3.66 14.45 -21.86
CA ARG A 394 -3.78 15.82 -22.34
C ARG A 394 -5.17 16.09 -22.94
N GLU A 395 -5.55 17.35 -22.85
CA GLU A 395 -6.63 17.93 -23.64
C GLU A 395 -6.29 17.77 -25.12
N LEU A 396 -7.26 17.33 -25.92
CA LEU A 396 -7.08 17.18 -27.37
C LEU A 396 -7.00 18.57 -28.02
N PRO A 397 -5.96 18.86 -28.84
CA PRO A 397 -5.88 20.12 -29.53
C PRO A 397 -7.10 20.37 -30.43
N GLN A 398 -7.61 21.61 -30.43
CA GLN A 398 -8.80 21.97 -31.22
C GLN A 398 -8.61 21.73 -32.72
N ASP A 399 -7.39 21.83 -33.23
CA ASP A 399 -7.04 21.51 -34.61
C ASP A 399 -7.19 20.02 -34.94
N GLU A 400 -6.84 19.11 -34.03
CA GLU A 400 -7.07 17.67 -34.22
C GLU A 400 -8.57 17.35 -34.25
N ILE A 401 -9.35 17.99 -33.37
CA ILE A 401 -10.82 17.91 -33.38
C ILE A 401 -11.35 18.39 -34.74
N ASN A 402 -10.90 19.55 -35.21
CA ASN A 402 -11.35 20.12 -36.48
C ASN A 402 -11.00 19.23 -37.69
N ILE A 403 -9.81 18.61 -37.68
CA ILE A 403 -9.39 17.66 -38.73
C ILE A 403 -10.33 16.45 -38.76
N PHE A 404 -10.64 15.91 -37.59
CA PHE A 404 -11.57 14.78 -37.48
C PHE A 404 -13.00 15.17 -37.92
N GLU A 405 -13.51 16.33 -37.52
CA GLU A 405 -14.81 16.85 -37.95
C GLU A 405 -14.88 17.05 -39.47
N ALA A 406 -13.79 17.53 -40.09
CA ALA A 406 -13.72 17.69 -41.53
C ALA A 406 -13.81 16.33 -42.26
N ASP A 407 -13.07 15.31 -41.82
CA ASP A 407 -13.17 13.95 -42.39
C ASP A 407 -14.58 13.38 -42.24
N LEU A 408 -15.18 13.55 -41.07
CA LEU A 408 -16.54 13.11 -40.79
C LEU A 408 -17.54 13.78 -41.73
N ASN A 409 -17.46 15.10 -41.90
CA ASN A 409 -18.35 15.85 -42.78
C ASN A 409 -18.25 15.40 -44.25
N ILE A 410 -17.06 15.04 -44.73
CA ILE A 410 -16.90 14.46 -46.07
C ILE A 410 -17.66 13.13 -46.17
N ARG A 411 -17.56 12.26 -45.16
CA ARG A 411 -18.26 10.96 -45.12
C ARG A 411 -19.78 11.08 -44.99
N LEU A 412 -20.29 12.13 -44.34
CA LEU A 412 -21.73 12.38 -44.22
C LEU A 412 -22.36 12.86 -45.54
N ASN A 413 -21.58 13.55 -46.38
CA ASN A 413 -22.03 14.15 -47.64
C ASN A 413 -21.84 13.23 -48.86
N ASN A 414 -21.06 12.15 -48.73
CA ASN A 414 -20.93 11.07 -49.71
C ASN A 414 -21.79 9.86 -49.30
#